data_AF-A0AAD5FM89-F1
#
_entry.id   AF-A0AAD5FM89-F1
#
_cell.length_a   1.000
_cell.length_b   1.000
_cell.length_c   1.000
_cell.angle_alpha   90.00
_cell.angle_beta   90.00
_cell.angle_gamma   90.00
#
_symmetry.space_group_name_H-M   'P 1'
#
loop_
_entity.id
_entity.type
_entity.pdbx_description
1 polymer ?
#
loop_
_entity_poly.entity_id
_entity_poly.type
_entity_poly.pdbx_seq_one_letter_code
_entity_poly.pdbx_strand_id
1 'polypeptide(L)'
;QGSLCDGSTGQSYLLSVLDTMFVRSRWRRKGLAMQMLQDFCMSMPTQRVLGISYPISPSMYAVCKKYLEIHQEQRDRLYEVEAPGNWSQRRNVWLRVRVQHGPRHGEYALVMG
;
A
#
# COMPACT_ATOMS: atom_id res chain seq x y z
N GLN A 1 30.84 -21.72 11.82
CA GLN A 1 29.73 -21.55 12.78
C GLN A 1 28.63 -20.78 12.04
N GLY A 2 27.67 -21.47 11.44
CA GLY A 2 26.53 -20.83 10.77
C GLY A 2 25.45 -20.56 11.79
N SER A 3 25.10 -19.29 12.01
CA SER A 3 23.91 -18.93 12.77
C SER A 3 22.70 -19.32 11.92
N LEU A 4 21.81 -20.16 12.48
CA LEU A 4 20.49 -20.39 11.93
C LEU A 4 19.74 -19.06 11.98
N CYS A 5 19.41 -18.50 10.83
CA CYS A 5 18.46 -17.41 10.72
C CYS A 5 17.11 -17.91 11.24
N ASP A 6 16.77 -17.56 12.48
CA ASP A 6 15.46 -17.82 13.11
C ASP A 6 14.35 -16.89 12.56
N GLY A 7 14.71 -15.97 11.67
CA GLY A 7 13.85 -14.89 11.20
C GLY A 7 12.75 -15.29 10.20
N SER A 8 12.46 -16.58 10.00
CA SER A 8 11.25 -16.96 9.27
C SER A 8 10.06 -16.72 10.20
N THR A 9 9.50 -15.50 10.16
CA THR A 9 8.36 -15.13 11.01
C THR A 9 7.15 -16.04 10.80
N GLY A 10 7.05 -16.81 9.70
CA GLY A 10 6.09 -17.91 9.53
C GLY A 10 4.61 -17.52 9.67
N GLN A 11 4.31 -16.25 9.94
CA GLN A 11 2.99 -15.75 10.23
C GLN A 11 2.31 -15.45 8.90
N SER A 12 1.18 -16.09 8.66
CA SER A 12 0.24 -15.68 7.61
C SER A 12 -0.53 -14.44 8.03
N TYR A 13 -0.98 -13.66 7.06
CA TYR A 13 -1.88 -12.54 7.31
C TYR A 13 -3.27 -13.02 7.76
N LEU A 14 -3.85 -12.33 8.74
CA LEU A 14 -5.21 -12.59 9.26
C LEU A 14 -6.29 -11.81 8.49
N LEU A 15 -5.92 -11.19 7.38
CA LEU A 15 -6.76 -10.40 6.49
C LEU A 15 -6.30 -10.58 5.05
N SER A 16 -7.16 -10.24 4.09
CA SER A 16 -6.79 -10.26 2.69
C SER A 16 -5.69 -9.23 2.41
N VAL A 17 -4.52 -9.71 2.01
CA VAL A 17 -3.35 -8.89 1.69
C VAL A 17 -2.88 -9.18 0.27
N LEU A 18 -2.69 -8.12 -0.49
CA LEU A 18 -2.03 -8.13 -1.78
C LEU A 18 -0.51 -8.09 -1.55
N ASP A 19 0.11 -9.26 -1.57
CA ASP A 19 1.51 -9.42 -1.15
C ASP A 19 2.52 -9.02 -2.23
N THR A 20 2.33 -9.51 -3.45
CA THR A 20 3.26 -9.24 -4.56
C THR A 20 2.48 -8.98 -5.84
N MET A 21 2.81 -7.90 -6.53
CA MET A 21 2.34 -7.62 -7.87
C MET A 21 3.49 -7.30 -8.80
N PHE A 22 3.51 -7.97 -9.94
CA PHE A 22 4.55 -7.79 -10.93
C PHE A 22 3.96 -7.69 -12.34
N VAL A 23 4.29 -6.60 -13.02
CA VAL A 23 3.98 -6.42 -14.44
C VAL A 23 5.27 -6.57 -15.25
N ARG A 24 5.33 -7.61 -16.08
CA ARG A 24 6.45 -7.85 -17.01
C ARG A 24 6.66 -6.61 -17.89
N SER A 25 7.92 -6.29 -18.19
CA SER A 25 8.29 -5.05 -18.87
C SER A 25 7.49 -4.77 -20.15
N ARG A 26 7.27 -5.78 -21.00
CA ARG A 26 6.49 -5.67 -22.25
C ARG A 26 5.02 -5.27 -22.06
N TRP A 27 4.50 -5.42 -20.84
CA TRP A 27 3.11 -5.13 -20.48
C TRP A 27 2.95 -3.91 -19.56
N ARG A 28 4.04 -3.22 -19.21
CA ARG A 28 3.99 -2.01 -18.38
C ARG A 28 3.31 -0.86 -19.15
N ARG A 29 2.87 0.16 -18.40
CA ARG A 29 2.17 1.36 -18.92
C ARG A 29 0.83 1.10 -19.61
N LYS A 30 0.28 -0.11 -19.49
CA LYS A 30 -1.05 -0.50 -20.00
C LYS A 30 -2.17 -0.45 -18.95
N GLY A 31 -1.90 0.08 -17.76
CA GLY A 31 -2.89 0.15 -16.67
C GLY A 31 -3.08 -1.13 -15.86
N LEU A 32 -2.37 -2.22 -16.17
CA LEU A 32 -2.56 -3.53 -15.51
C LEU A 32 -2.44 -3.49 -13.98
N ALA A 33 -1.49 -2.73 -13.42
CA ALA A 33 -1.35 -2.61 -11.96
C ALA A 33 -2.57 -1.95 -11.30
N MET A 34 -3.19 -0.98 -11.98
CA MET A 34 -4.42 -0.34 -11.53
C MET A 34 -5.59 -1.33 -11.57
N GLN A 35 -5.70 -2.09 -12.66
CA GLN A 35 -6.73 -3.11 -12.83
C GLN A 35 -6.62 -4.20 -11.76
N MET A 36 -5.41 -4.75 -11.53
CA MET A 36 -5.20 -5.74 -10.48
C MET A 36 -5.55 -5.22 -9.07
N LEU A 37 -5.20 -3.96 -8.76
CA LEU A 37 -5.58 -3.35 -7.48
C LEU A 37 -7.10 -3.19 -7.36
N GLN A 38 -7.76 -2.75 -8.43
CA GLN A 38 -9.21 -2.60 -8.47
C GLN A 38 -9.91 -3.95 -8.32
N ASP A 39 -9.48 -4.97 -9.06
CA ASP A 39 -10.03 -6.33 -9.01
C ASP A 39 -9.90 -6.92 -7.61
N PHE A 40 -8.73 -6.75 -6.97
CA PHE A 40 -8.53 -7.14 -5.58
C PHE A 40 -9.55 -6.47 -4.65
N CYS A 41 -9.67 -5.14 -4.70
CA CYS A 41 -10.60 -4.40 -3.84
C CYS A 41 -12.08 -4.77 -4.07
N MET A 42 -12.46 -4.98 -5.34
CA MET A 42 -13.83 -5.32 -5.74
C MET A 42 -14.20 -6.77 -5.46
N SER A 43 -13.23 -7.69 -5.44
CA SER A 43 -13.46 -9.11 -5.15
C SER A 43 -13.88 -9.38 -3.70
N MET A 44 -13.70 -8.41 -2.79
CA MET A 44 -13.86 -8.60 -1.35
C MET A 44 -14.85 -7.61 -0.70
N PRO A 45 -16.02 -7.31 -1.30
CA PRO A 45 -16.81 -6.10 -1.01
C PRO A 45 -17.28 -5.97 0.45
N THR A 46 -17.39 -7.08 1.18
CA THR A 46 -17.80 -7.11 2.60
C THR A 46 -16.65 -6.85 3.59
N GLN A 47 -15.40 -6.97 3.15
CA GLN A 47 -14.23 -6.79 4.00
C GLN A 47 -14.02 -5.30 4.28
N ARG A 48 -14.08 -4.89 5.56
CA ARG A 48 -13.85 -3.50 5.96
C ARG A 48 -12.38 -3.07 5.88
N VAL A 49 -11.46 -4.04 5.87
CA VAL A 49 -10.02 -3.81 5.84
C VAL A 49 -9.39 -4.74 4.81
N LEU A 50 -8.64 -4.15 3.90
CA LEU A 50 -7.79 -4.82 2.92
C LEU A 50 -6.35 -4.36 3.11
N GLY A 51 -5.40 -5.24 2.82
CA GLY A 51 -3.99 -4.96 2.97
C GLY A 51 -3.21 -4.99 1.66
N ILE A 52 -2.11 -4.25 1.64
CA ILE A 52 -0.95 -4.44 0.76
C ILE A 52 0.22 -4.70 1.70
N SER A 53 1.06 -5.69 1.39
CA SER A 53 2.18 -6.05 2.26
C SER A 53 3.15 -4.88 2.44
N TYR A 54 3.69 -4.76 3.64
CA TYR A 54 4.80 -3.86 3.94
C TYR A 54 6.14 -4.50 3.51
N PRO A 55 7.07 -3.72 2.94
CA PRO A 55 6.94 -2.31 2.54
C PRO A 55 6.29 -2.15 1.15
N ILE A 56 5.40 -1.17 1.00
CA ILE A 56 4.86 -0.80 -0.31
C ILE A 56 5.93 -0.06 -1.12
N SER A 57 6.20 -0.55 -2.33
CA SER A 57 7.15 0.11 -3.24
C SER A 57 6.65 1.50 -3.71
N PRO A 58 7.55 2.45 -4.03
CA PRO A 58 7.15 3.78 -4.52
C PRO A 58 6.25 3.74 -5.76
N SER A 59 6.51 2.82 -6.69
CA SER A 59 5.68 2.63 -7.88
C SER A 59 4.28 2.15 -7.53
N MET A 60 4.14 1.29 -6.52
CA MET A 60 2.85 0.83 -6.04
C MET A 60 2.10 1.92 -5.26
N TYR A 61 2.81 2.75 -4.47
CA TYR A 61 2.21 3.93 -3.85
C TYR A 61 1.62 4.89 -4.89
N ALA A 62 2.27 5.08 -6.04
CA ALA A 62 1.73 5.90 -7.12
C ALA A 62 0.43 5.32 -7.73
N VAL A 63 0.35 3.98 -7.86
CA VAL A 63 -0.88 3.30 -8.27
C VAL A 63 -1.98 3.46 -7.22
N CYS A 64 -1.65 3.22 -5.94
CA CYS A 64 -2.59 3.40 -4.83
C CYS A 64 -3.14 4.82 -4.77
N LYS A 65 -2.28 5.83 -4.91
CA LYS A 65 -2.67 7.24 -4.95
C LYS A 65 -3.73 7.48 -6.02
N LYS A 66 -3.43 7.11 -7.27
CA LYS A 66 -4.37 7.29 -8.39
C LYS A 66 -5.68 6.54 -8.14
N TYR A 67 -5.62 5.33 -7.61
CA TYR A 67 -6.80 4.53 -7.28
C TYR A 67 -7.67 5.23 -6.23
N LEU A 68 -7.07 5.69 -5.14
CA LEU A 68 -7.76 6.34 -4.02
C LEU A 68 -8.21 7.78 -4.31
N GLU A 69 -7.64 8.43 -5.32
CA GLU A 69 -8.16 9.69 -5.87
C GLU A 69 -9.51 9.47 -6.55
N ILE A 70 -9.67 8.37 -7.31
CA ILE A 70 -10.89 8.01 -8.03
C ILE A 70 -11.93 7.36 -7.10
N HIS A 71 -11.48 6.47 -6.22
CA HIS A 71 -12.32 5.62 -5.37
C HIS A 71 -12.25 6.06 -3.90
N GLN A 72 -12.97 7.13 -3.58
CA GLN A 72 -12.91 7.74 -2.24
C GLN A 72 -13.39 6.78 -1.13
N GLU A 73 -14.33 5.90 -1.47
CA GLU A 73 -14.87 4.87 -0.58
C GLU A 73 -13.82 3.84 -0.13
N GLN A 74 -12.69 3.75 -0.83
CA GLN A 74 -11.61 2.82 -0.51
C GLN A 74 -10.56 3.44 0.44
N ARG A 75 -10.61 4.75 0.68
CA ARG A 75 -9.61 5.49 1.48
C ARG A 75 -9.50 4.97 2.91
N ASP A 76 -10.62 4.57 3.51
CA ASP A 76 -10.64 4.03 4.88
C ASP A 76 -10.47 2.51 4.94
N ARG A 77 -10.38 1.86 3.77
CA ARG A 77 -10.39 0.40 3.61
C ARG A 77 -9.03 -0.20 3.31
N LEU A 78 -8.10 0.56 2.71
CA LEU A 78 -6.80 0.06 2.23
C LEU A 78 -5.63 0.43 3.16
N TYR A 79 -4.88 -0.58 3.61
CA TYR A 79 -3.77 -0.44 4.56
C TYR A 79 -2.48 -1.08 4.04
N GLU A 80 -1.35 -0.50 4.39
CA GLU A 80 -0.04 -1.16 4.37
C GLU A 80 0.08 -2.03 5.63
N VAL A 81 0.49 -3.29 5.47
CA VAL A 81 0.34 -4.32 6.52
C VAL A 81 1.62 -5.13 6.71
N GLU A 82 2.11 -5.20 7.95
CA GLU A 82 3.10 -6.17 8.39
C GLU A 82 2.38 -7.42 8.94
N ALA A 83 2.87 -8.64 8.65
CA ALA A 83 2.26 -9.87 9.16
C ALA A 83 2.37 -9.97 10.69
N PRO A 84 1.39 -10.55 11.41
CA PRO A 84 0.14 -11.16 10.92
C PRO A 84 -0.97 -10.14 10.56
N GLY A 85 -0.73 -8.84 10.75
CA GLY A 85 -1.65 -7.79 10.39
C GLY A 85 -2.62 -7.40 11.50
N ASN A 86 -2.16 -7.34 12.75
CA ASN A 86 -2.90 -6.75 13.86
C ASN A 86 -3.11 -5.24 13.65
N TRP A 87 -3.98 -4.60 14.45
CA TRP A 87 -4.30 -3.18 14.28
C TRP A 87 -3.07 -2.25 14.33
N SER A 88 -2.14 -2.51 15.26
CA SER A 88 -0.87 -1.76 15.37
C SER A 88 0.10 -1.99 14.20
N GLN A 89 -0.15 -3.03 13.40
CA GLN A 89 0.68 -3.43 12.24
C GLN A 89 0.09 -2.96 10.91
N ARG A 90 -0.91 -2.07 10.96
CA ARG A 90 -1.60 -1.51 9.80
C ARG A 90 -1.35 -0.01 9.74
N ARG A 91 -1.07 0.50 8.54
CA ARG A 91 -0.95 1.95 8.28
C ARG A 91 -1.85 2.30 7.11
N ASN A 92 -2.77 3.23 7.28
CA ASN A 92 -3.70 3.60 6.22
C ASN A 92 -2.94 4.16 5.00
N VAL A 93 -3.16 3.59 3.81
CA VAL A 93 -2.40 3.94 2.59
C VAL A 93 -2.70 5.38 2.16
N TRP A 94 -3.96 5.82 2.25
CA TRP A 94 -4.34 7.18 1.87
C TRP A 94 -3.64 8.24 2.72
N LEU A 95 -3.58 8.04 4.04
CA LEU A 95 -2.87 8.94 4.95
C LEU A 95 -1.38 8.97 4.65
N ARG A 96 -0.76 7.81 4.35
CA ARG A 96 0.67 7.73 3.98
C ARG A 96 0.97 8.48 2.68
N VAL A 97 0.10 8.34 1.67
CA VAL A 97 0.21 9.07 0.40
C VAL A 97 0.18 10.58 0.61
N ARG A 98 -0.72 11.08 1.47
CA ARG A 98 -0.83 12.52 1.78
C ARG A 98 0.39 13.06 2.50
N VAL A 99 0.96 12.31 3.44
CA VAL A 99 2.17 12.74 4.18
C VAL A 99 3.39 12.81 3.26
N GLN A 100 3.55 11.87 2.33
CA GLN A 100 4.68 11.87 1.38
C GLN A 100 4.62 13.01 0.35
N HIS A 101 3.43 13.59 0.12
CA HIS A 101 3.21 14.68 -0.84
C HIS A 101 2.80 16.01 -0.18
N GLY A 102 2.81 16.08 1.15
CA GLY A 102 2.65 17.35 1.86
C GLY A 102 3.83 18.27 1.54
N PRO A 103 3.67 19.60 1.67
CA PRO A 103 4.79 20.50 1.44
C PRO A 103 5.91 20.11 2.40
N ARG A 104 7.10 19.89 1.86
CA ARG A 104 8.28 19.58 2.67
C ARG A 104 8.43 20.74 3.66
N HIS A 105 8.76 20.44 4.91
CA HIS A 105 8.84 21.40 6.01
C HIS A 105 9.76 22.62 5.79
N GLY A 106 10.42 22.74 4.63
CA GLY A 106 11.27 23.86 4.21
C GLY A 106 10.68 24.81 3.15
N GLU A 107 9.45 24.61 2.65
CA GLU A 107 8.84 25.50 1.63
C GLU A 107 8.08 26.70 2.24
N TYR A 108 7.84 26.67 3.55
CA TYR A 108 7.19 27.76 4.29
C TYR A 108 8.14 28.91 4.66
N ALA A 109 9.45 28.74 4.50
CA ALA A 109 10.45 29.73 4.90
C ALA A 109 10.77 30.77 3.81
N LEU A 110 10.27 30.58 2.57
CA LEU A 110 10.55 31.48 1.44
C LEU A 110 9.39 32.41 1.07
N VAL A 111 8.24 32.29 1.75
CA VAL A 111 7.02 33.06 1.43
C VAL A 111 6.74 34.16 2.46
N MET A 112 7.61 34.33 3.48
CA MET A 112 7.51 35.39 4.48
C MET A 112 8.80 36.23 4.55
N GLY A 113 9.32 36.62 3.38
CA GLY A 113 10.38 37.63 3.24
C GLY A 113 9.81 38.96 2.79
#